data_AF-A0A1S2Z8X7-F1
#
_entry.id   AF-A0A1S2Z8X7-F1
#
_cell.length_a   1.000
_cell.length_b   1.000
_cell.length_c   1.000
_cell.angle_alpha   90.00
_cell.angle_beta   90.00
_cell.angle_gamma   90.00
#
_symmetry.space_group_name_H-M   'P 1'
#
loop_
_entity.id
_entity.type
_entity.pdbx_description
1 polymer ?
#
loop_
_entity_poly.entity_id
_entity_poly.type
_entity_poly.pdbx_seq_one_letter_code
_entity_poly.pdbx_strand_id
1 'polypeptide(L)'
;VNDDQLYILHFLFGKNFEGATRIVDQRGVKRISGYPSGRFIFQVTGESRKKDQYLCFAENFCACYSFFYDVVNRGEQLCCKHQLAARLAAS
;
A
#
# COMPACT_ATOMS: atom_id res chain seq x y z
N VAL A 1 -13.97 6.39 10.23
CA VAL A 1 -13.11 5.38 10.88
C VAL A 1 -13.16 5.65 12.37
N ASN A 2 -13.41 4.65 13.20
CA ASN A 2 -13.38 4.80 14.67
C ASN A 2 -12.07 4.24 15.25
N ASP A 3 -11.80 4.51 16.53
CA ASP A 3 -10.54 4.12 17.17
C ASP A 3 -10.37 2.59 17.27
N ASP A 4 -11.46 1.85 17.49
CA ASP A 4 -11.44 0.39 17.53
C ASP A 4 -11.00 -0.22 16.18
N GLN A 5 -11.48 0.34 15.06
CA GLN A 5 -11.07 -0.08 13.72
C GLN A 5 -9.58 0.22 13.49
N LEU A 6 -9.08 1.37 13.95
CA LEU A 6 -7.66 1.72 13.84
C LEU A 6 -6.80 0.77 14.67
N TYR A 7 -7.23 0.41 15.87
CA TYR A 7 -6.54 -0.55 16.72
C TYR A 7 -6.46 -1.93 16.08
N ILE A 8 -7.56 -2.44 15.52
CA ILE A 8 -7.58 -3.73 14.82
C ILE A 8 -6.62 -3.71 13.63
N LEU A 9 -6.64 -2.65 12.82
CA LEU A 9 -5.75 -2.52 11.67
C LEU A 9 -4.27 -2.44 12.09
N HIS A 10 -3.97 -1.70 13.15
CA HIS A 10 -2.63 -1.64 13.73
C HIS A 10 -2.19 -3.00 14.26
N PHE A 11 -3.06 -3.72 14.96
CA PHE A 11 -2.78 -5.07 15.46
C PHE A 11 -2.46 -6.05 14.31
N LEU A 12 -3.22 -6.00 13.21
CA LEU A 12 -3.06 -6.92 12.08
C LEU A 12 -1.82 -6.63 11.22
N PHE A 13 -1.46 -5.36 11.04
CA PHE A 13 -0.48 -4.94 10.05
C PHE A 13 0.73 -4.19 10.63
N GLY A 14 0.67 -3.81 11.91
CA GLY A 14 1.74 -3.13 12.66
C GLY A 14 2.37 -1.96 11.90
N LYS A 15 3.70 -1.99 11.80
CA LYS A 15 4.51 -0.97 11.09
C LYS A 15 4.06 -0.71 9.64
N ASN A 16 3.46 -1.70 8.97
CA ASN A 16 2.99 -1.51 7.60
C ASN A 16 1.74 -0.61 7.56
N PHE A 17 0.89 -0.66 8.59
CA PHE A 17 -0.26 0.24 8.71
C PHE A 17 0.17 1.67 9.04
N GLU A 18 1.11 1.85 9.97
CA GLU A 18 1.68 3.17 10.27
C GLU A 18 2.33 3.81 9.03
N GLY A 19 3.09 3.03 8.27
CA GLY A 19 3.67 3.51 7.01
C GLY A 19 2.61 3.82 5.95
N ALA A 20 1.55 3.01 5.87
CA ALA A 20 0.48 3.20 4.89
C ALA A 20 -0.32 4.48 5.15
N THR A 21 -0.70 4.72 6.40
CA THR A 21 -1.42 5.94 6.81
C THR A 21 -0.61 7.19 6.48
N ARG A 22 0.69 7.20 6.80
CA ARG A 22 1.59 8.30 6.42
C ARG A 22 1.63 8.56 4.91
N ILE A 23 1.69 7.51 4.08
CA ILE A 23 1.67 7.65 2.62
C ILE A 23 0.37 8.30 2.15
N VAL A 24 -0.77 7.89 2.72
CA VAL A 24 -2.08 8.46 2.37
C VAL A 24 -2.17 9.93 2.79
N ASP A 25 -1.77 10.25 4.02
CA ASP A 25 -1.78 11.62 4.55
C ASP A 25 -0.93 12.58 3.70
N GLN A 26 0.18 12.08 3.17
CA GLN A 26 1.08 12.83 2.28
C GLN A 26 0.64 12.84 0.81
N ARG A 27 -0.57 12.33 0.51
CA ARG A 27 -1.11 12.20 -0.86
C ARG A 27 -0.19 11.41 -1.79
N GLY A 28 0.50 10.41 -1.26
CA GLY A 28 1.48 9.60 -1.97
C GLY A 28 0.87 8.51 -2.87
N VAL A 29 -0.46 8.46 -3.05
CA VAL A 29 -1.15 7.46 -3.87
C VAL A 29 -1.82 8.13 -5.07
N LYS A 30 -1.54 7.62 -6.27
CA LYS A 30 -2.18 8.05 -7.52
C LYS A 30 -2.84 6.85 -8.20
N ARG A 31 -4.12 6.97 -8.55
CA ARG A 31 -4.84 5.98 -9.35
C ARG A 31 -4.62 6.24 -10.85
N ILE A 32 -4.27 5.21 -11.60
CA ILE A 32 -4.08 5.25 -13.05
C ILE A 32 -5.12 4.31 -13.67
N SER A 33 -6.05 4.85 -14.45
CA SER A 33 -7.11 4.10 -15.13
C SER A 33 -6.82 3.92 -16.61
N GLY A 34 -7.01 2.71 -17.13
CA GLY A 34 -6.88 2.39 -18.54
C GLY A 34 -8.23 2.44 -19.27
N TYR A 35 -8.33 3.27 -20.31
CA TYR A 35 -9.48 3.34 -21.21
C TYR A 35 -9.27 2.45 -22.45
N PRO A 36 -10.29 1.72 -22.95
CA PRO A 36 -11.68 1.69 -22.51
C PRO A 36 -11.98 0.70 -21.38
N SER A 37 -10.99 -0.09 -20.93
CA SER A 37 -11.24 -1.24 -20.04
C SER A 37 -11.72 -0.92 -18.62
N GLY A 38 -11.59 0.33 -18.15
CA GLY A 38 -11.92 0.73 -16.77
C GLY A 38 -11.00 0.17 -15.69
N ARG A 39 -10.09 -0.76 -16.04
CA ARG A 39 -9.08 -1.31 -15.13
C ARG A 39 -8.16 -0.21 -14.62
N PHE A 40 -7.66 -0.37 -13.39
CA PHE A 40 -6.79 0.61 -12.79
C PHE A 40 -5.65 -0.05 -11.99
N ILE A 41 -4.58 0.70 -11.84
CA ILE A 41 -3.43 0.39 -11.00
C ILE A 41 -3.11 1.62 -10.14
N PHE A 42 -2.44 1.42 -9.01
CA PHE A 42 -1.96 2.51 -8.18
C PHE A 42 -0.47 2.73 -8.41
N GLN A 43 -0.08 3.99 -8.47
CA GLN A 43 1.30 4.43 -8.32
C GLN A 43 1.45 4.99 -6.91
N VAL A 44 2.33 4.38 -6.11
CA VAL A 44 2.51 4.70 -4.69
C VAL A 44 3.93 5.18 -4.44
N THR A 45 4.05 6.33 -3.79
CA THR A 45 5.34 6.94 -3.47
C THR A 45 6.03 6.17 -2.34
N GLY A 46 7.30 5.84 -2.54
CA GLY A 46 8.17 5.33 -1.52
C GLY A 46 8.66 6.43 -0.58
N GLU A 47 8.96 6.07 0.65
CA GLU A 47 9.47 7.00 1.67
C GLU A 47 10.98 7.29 1.52
N SER A 48 11.62 6.71 0.50
CA SER A 48 13.04 6.95 0.24
C SER A 48 13.26 8.40 -0.24
N ARG A 49 14.44 8.97 0.07
CA ARG A 49 14.83 10.30 -0.41
C ARG A 49 14.83 10.41 -1.95
N LYS A 50 14.85 9.28 -2.66
CA LYS A 50 14.86 9.20 -4.11
C LYS A 50 13.47 9.40 -4.74
N LYS A 51 12.41 9.53 -3.93
CA LYS A 51 11.01 9.64 -4.41
C LYS A 51 10.64 8.49 -5.34
N ASP A 52 11.11 7.28 -5.03
CA ASP A 52 10.80 6.10 -5.82
C ASP A 52 9.28 5.93 -5.93
N GLN A 53 8.78 5.54 -7.10
CA GLN A 53 7.36 5.31 -7.33
C GLN A 53 7.16 3.83 -7.63
N TYR A 54 6.27 3.18 -6.88
CA TYR A 54 5.98 1.76 -7.04
C TYR A 54 4.62 1.57 -7.70
N LEU A 55 4.57 0.71 -8.71
CA LEU A 55 3.31 0.22 -9.25
C LEU A 55 2.74 -0.83 -8.29
N CYS A 56 1.46 -0.69 -7.99
CA CYS A 56 0.76 -1.48 -7.00
C CYS A 56 -0.63 -1.88 -7.48
N PHE A 57 -0.91 -3.17 -7.50
CA PHE A 57 -2.26 -3.73 -7.48
C PHE A 57 -2.63 -3.95 -6.02
N ALA A 58 -3.58 -3.16 -5.52
CA ALA A 58 -3.96 -3.09 -4.10
C ALA A 58 -4.10 -4.47 -3.44
N GLU A 59 -4.70 -5.44 -4.14
CA GLU A 59 -4.94 -6.77 -3.60
C GLU A 59 -3.77 -7.73 -3.83
N ASN A 60 -3.10 -7.67 -4.99
CA ASN A 60 -2.34 -8.80 -5.50
C ASN A 60 -0.82 -8.58 -5.61
N PHE A 61 -0.36 -7.33 -5.77
CA PHE A 61 1.04 -7.09 -6.13
C PHE A 61 1.53 -5.70 -5.78
N CYS A 62 2.80 -5.60 -5.38
CA CYS A 62 3.52 -4.34 -5.34
C CYS A 62 4.95 -4.51 -5.84
N ALA A 63 5.45 -3.56 -6.63
CA ALA A 63 6.81 -3.56 -7.14
C ALA A 63 7.90 -3.22 -6.09
N CYS A 64 7.56 -3.05 -4.82
CA CYS A 64 8.54 -2.74 -3.78
C CYS A 64 9.30 -3.98 -3.30
N TYR A 65 10.51 -3.79 -2.81
CA TYR A 65 11.37 -4.86 -2.30
C TYR A 65 10.73 -5.65 -1.14
N SER A 66 10.07 -4.95 -0.20
CA SER A 66 9.42 -5.55 0.96
C SER A 66 8.27 -6.49 0.59
N PHE A 67 7.52 -6.22 -0.49
CA PHE A 67 6.50 -7.16 -0.96
C PHE A 67 7.13 -8.49 -1.39
N PHE A 68 8.15 -8.44 -2.22
CA PHE A 68 8.83 -9.65 -2.67
C PHE A 68 9.45 -10.42 -1.50
N TYR A 69 10.13 -9.72 -0.58
CA TYR A 69 10.89 -10.37 0.47
C TYR A 69 10.02 -10.80 1.66
N ASP A 70 9.24 -9.89 2.24
CA ASP A 70 8.52 -10.13 3.49
C ASP A 70 7.18 -10.85 3.25
N VAL A 71 6.51 -10.58 2.13
CA VAL A 71 5.18 -11.16 1.81
C VAL A 71 5.33 -12.44 1.00
N VAL A 72 6.02 -12.39 -0.15
CA VAL A 72 6.08 -13.55 -1.06
C VAL A 72 7.09 -14.60 -0.60
N ASN A 73 8.32 -14.20 -0.28
CA ASN A 73 9.39 -15.14 0.03
C ASN A 73 9.29 -15.69 1.46
N ARG A 74 9.10 -14.82 2.45
CA ARG A 74 9.04 -15.23 3.86
C ARG A 74 7.64 -15.57 4.38
N GLY A 75 6.60 -14.97 3.81
CA GLY A 75 5.23 -15.09 4.33
C GLY A 75 5.05 -14.51 5.74
N GLU A 76 5.96 -13.65 6.19
CA GLU A 76 5.94 -13.04 7.54
C GLU A 76 4.96 -11.87 7.64
N GLN A 77 4.55 -11.31 6.49
CA GLN A 77 3.65 -10.17 6.41
C GLN A 77 2.51 -10.48 5.44
N LEU A 78 1.29 -10.06 5.77
CA LEU A 78 0.11 -10.25 4.91
C LEU A 78 0.18 -9.37 3.64
N CYS A 79 0.80 -8.20 3.75
CA CYS A 79 0.98 -7.26 2.65
C CYS A 79 2.03 -6.20 3.03
N CYS A 80 2.55 -5.49 2.02
CA CYS A 80 3.43 -4.35 2.29
C CYS A 80 2.60 -3.07 2.54
N LYS A 81 3.23 -2.06 3.15
CA LYS A 81 2.59 -0.76 3.40
C LYS A 81 1.99 -0.08 2.16
N HIS A 82 2.59 -0.28 0.97
CA HIS A 82 2.10 0.35 -0.26
C HIS A 82 0.77 -0.29 -0.74
N GLN A 83 0.59 -1.60 -0.53
CA GLN A 83 -0.69 -2.26 -0.82
C GLN A 83 -1.77 -1.74 0.12
N LEU A 84 -1.46 -1.59 1.41
CA LEU A 84 -2.39 -1.00 2.38
C LEU A 84 -2.75 0.44 2.01
N ALA A 85 -1.77 1.28 1.68
CA ALA A 85 -2.03 2.66 1.25
C ALA A 85 -2.93 2.72 0.01
N ALA A 86 -2.69 1.84 -0.96
CA ALA A 86 -3.53 1.73 -2.15
C ALA A 86 -4.96 1.28 -1.83
N ARG A 87 -5.14 0.32 -0.92
CA ARG A 87 -6.47 -0.13 -0.45
C ARG A 87 -7.22 0.99 0.27
N LEU A 88 -6.54 1.67 1.21
CA LEU A 88 -7.12 2.79 1.95
C LEU A 88 -7.55 3.94 1.03
N ALA A 89 -6.76 4.24 0.00
CA ALA A 89 -7.09 5.28 -0.98
C ALA A 89 -8.15 4.87 -2.01
N ALA A 90 -8.42 3.57 -2.16
CA ALA A 90 -9.46 3.04 -3.04
C ALA A 90 -10.85 3.00 -2.37
N SER A 91 -10.88 3.13 -1.04
CA SER A 91 -12.05 3.00 -0.19
C SER A 91 -12.86 4.28 -0.09
#